data_AF-A0A4Z0Y904-F1
#
_entry.id   AF-A0A4Z0Y904-F1
#
_cell.length_a   1.000
_cell.length_b   1.000
_cell.length_c   1.000
_cell.angle_alpha   90.00
_cell.angle_beta   90.00
_cell.angle_gamma   90.00
#
_symmetry.space_group_name_H-M   'P 1'
#
loop_
_entity.id
_entity.type
_entity.pdbx_description
1 polymer ?
#
loop_
_entity_poly.entity_id
_entity_poly.type
_entity_poly.pdbx_seq_one_letter_code
_entity_poly.pdbx_strand_id
1 'polypeptide(L)'
;MSYRKCTPEEFEEALNSVLAEYANDVTAGVKKAVDIVGDEVNQTIKAHITFKQHTGDYVKSFRVAKTYEDVFRKTKTWYVKAPHYRLTHLLENGHALRQGGRARAFPHIKYGQEIAEARMMQLAKEAAENGGH
;
A
#
# COMPACT_ATOMS: atom_id res chain seq x y z
N MET A 1 23.13 9.41 42.73
CA MET A 1 23.11 9.81 41.30
C MET A 1 23.41 11.30 41.23
N SER A 2 24.54 11.68 40.63
CA SER A 2 24.90 13.08 40.38
C SER A 2 24.28 13.48 39.04
N TYR A 3 23.40 14.47 39.03
CA TYR A 3 22.82 15.00 37.80
C TYR A 3 23.83 15.95 37.15
N ARG A 4 24.17 15.70 35.89
CA ARG A 4 24.95 16.64 35.08
C ARG A 4 24.08 17.87 34.83
N LYS A 5 24.57 19.05 35.20
CA LYS A 5 23.93 20.31 34.80
C LYS A 5 24.12 20.46 33.29
N CYS A 6 23.03 20.64 32.53
CA CYS A 6 23.07 20.98 31.12
C CYS A 6 22.71 22.46 30.94
N THR A 7 23.24 23.10 29.91
CA THR A 7 22.74 24.42 29.50
C THR A 7 21.40 24.27 28.76
N PRO A 8 20.61 25.34 28.64
CA PRO A 8 19.41 25.32 27.80
C PRO A 8 19.72 24.94 26.35
N GLU A 9 20.87 25.36 25.79
CA GLU A 9 21.24 25.00 24.40
C GLU A 9 21.55 23.50 24.27
N GLU A 10 22.28 22.91 25.22
CA GLU A 10 22.57 21.46 25.22
C GLU A 10 21.29 20.62 25.32
N PHE A 11 20.29 21.10 26.08
CA PHE A 11 18.99 20.43 26.18
C PHE A 11 18.19 20.55 24.86
N GLU A 12 18.18 21.74 24.26
CA GLU A 12 17.52 21.97 22.98
C GLU A 12 18.10 21.09 21.86
N GLU A 13 19.43 21.01 21.78
CA GLU A 13 20.12 20.17 20.79
C GLU A 13 19.78 18.68 20.98
N ALA A 14 19.85 18.18 22.22
CA ALA A 14 19.49 16.80 22.53
C ALA A 14 18.02 16.49 22.20
N LEU A 15 17.10 17.40 22.53
CA LEU A 15 15.68 17.23 22.24
C LEU A 15 15.41 17.18 20.73
N ASN A 16 15.99 18.13 19.97
CA ASN A 16 15.83 18.17 18.53
C ASN A 16 16.42 16.92 17.85
N SER A 17 17.55 16.40 18.36
CA SER A 17 18.14 15.14 17.85
C SER A 17 17.18 13.98 18.01
N VAL A 18 16.63 13.78 19.22
CA VAL A 18 15.70 12.67 19.51
C VAL A 18 14.41 12.79 18.69
N LEU A 19 13.87 14.00 18.54
CA LEU A 19 12.69 14.23 17.71
C LEU A 19 12.95 13.97 16.22
N ALA A 20 14.14 14.34 15.72
CA ALA A 20 14.53 14.07 14.35
C ALA A 20 14.72 12.57 14.08
N GLU A 21 15.35 11.85 15.01
CA GLU A 21 15.50 10.38 14.97
C GLU A 21 14.13 9.70 14.94
N TYR A 22 13.25 10.05 15.88
CA TYR A 22 11.87 9.56 15.91
C TYR A 22 11.15 9.80 14.57
N ALA A 23 11.21 11.02 14.04
CA ALA A 23 10.56 11.37 12.78
C ALA A 23 11.09 10.53 11.60
N ASN A 24 12.40 10.27 11.56
CA ASN A 24 13.02 9.44 10.55
C ASN A 24 12.59 7.97 10.67
N ASP A 25 12.54 7.43 11.88
CA ASP A 25 12.14 6.05 12.15
C ASP A 25 10.68 5.80 11.76
N VAL A 26 9.78 6.69 12.19
CA VAL A 26 8.36 6.61 11.81
C VAL A 26 8.21 6.70 10.29
N THR A 27 8.93 7.62 9.65
CA THR A 27 8.92 7.77 8.19
C THR A 27 9.38 6.49 7.49
N ALA A 28 10.48 5.89 7.95
CA ALA A 28 10.99 4.63 7.42
C ALA A 28 9.98 3.48 7.62
N GLY A 29 9.36 3.41 8.80
CA GLY A 29 8.32 2.43 9.13
C GLY A 29 7.10 2.54 8.22
N VAL A 30 6.57 3.76 8.02
CA VAL A 30 5.44 4.01 7.12
C VAL A 30 5.78 3.66 5.66
N LYS A 31 6.99 3.99 5.19
CA LYS A 31 7.42 3.61 3.84
C LYS A 31 7.50 2.09 3.67
N LYS A 32 7.96 1.37 4.69
CA LYS A 32 7.97 -0.09 4.72
C LYS A 32 6.54 -0.66 4.75
N ALA A 33 5.63 -0.02 5.48
CA ALA A 33 4.21 -0.38 5.47
C ALA A 33 3.61 -0.30 4.06
N VAL A 34 3.91 0.76 3.30
CA VAL A 34 3.48 0.87 1.89
C VAL A 34 3.99 -0.28 1.03
N ASP A 35 5.21 -0.77 1.28
CA ASP A 35 5.75 -1.92 0.56
C ASP A 35 4.98 -3.20 0.88
N ILE A 36 4.79 -3.49 2.16
CA ILE A 36 4.07 -4.68 2.67
C ILE A 36 2.63 -4.68 2.13
N VAL A 37 1.91 -3.57 2.31
CA VAL A 37 0.52 -3.47 1.88
C VAL A 37 0.39 -3.61 0.38
N GLY A 38 1.32 -3.03 -0.40
CA GLY A 38 1.30 -3.20 -1.86
C GLY A 38 1.34 -4.68 -2.28
N ASP A 39 2.13 -5.50 -1.61
CA ASP A 39 2.23 -6.93 -1.89
C ASP A 39 0.96 -7.68 -1.43
N GLU A 40 0.46 -7.37 -0.22
CA GLU A 40 -0.79 -7.94 0.31
C GLU A 40 -2.01 -7.62 -0.58
N VAL A 41 -2.10 -6.39 -1.09
CA VAL A 41 -3.13 -5.97 -2.05
C VAL A 41 -3.10 -6.85 -3.28
N ASN A 42 -1.91 -7.03 -3.88
CA ASN A 42 -1.78 -7.85 -5.08
C ASN A 42 -2.15 -9.32 -4.82
N GLN A 43 -1.73 -9.87 -3.68
CA GLN A 43 -2.06 -11.25 -3.29
C GLN A 43 -3.57 -11.40 -3.04
N THR A 44 -4.19 -10.45 -2.35
CA THR A 44 -5.61 -10.46 -2.02
C THR A 44 -6.47 -10.39 -3.28
N ILE A 45 -6.14 -9.48 -4.21
CA ILE A 45 -6.83 -9.38 -5.50
C ILE A 45 -6.72 -10.69 -6.28
N LYS A 46 -5.55 -11.33 -6.28
CA LYS A 46 -5.34 -12.65 -6.95
C LYS A 46 -6.17 -13.76 -6.32
N ALA A 47 -6.25 -13.79 -4.99
CA ALA A 47 -7.00 -14.80 -4.25
C ALA A 47 -8.52 -14.70 -4.48
N HIS A 48 -9.03 -13.50 -4.77
CA HIS A 48 -10.46 -13.26 -4.99
C HIS A 48 -10.92 -13.42 -6.44
N ILE A 49 -10.09 -14.02 -7.30
CA ILE A 49 -10.49 -14.31 -8.68
C ILE A 49 -11.39 -15.53 -8.71
N THR A 50 -12.65 -15.31 -9.09
CA THR A 50 -13.70 -16.34 -9.10
C THR A 50 -14.06 -16.85 -10.49
N PHE A 51 -13.58 -16.20 -11.56
CA PHE A 51 -13.79 -16.67 -12.93
C PHE A 51 -12.73 -17.69 -13.35
N LYS A 52 -13.10 -18.58 -14.27
CA LYS A 52 -12.19 -19.56 -14.86
C LYS A 52 -11.14 -18.85 -15.72
N GLN A 53 -9.87 -19.12 -15.44
CA GLN A 53 -8.74 -18.59 -16.20
C GLN A 53 -8.23 -19.65 -17.17
N HIS A 54 -8.26 -19.37 -18.48
CA HIS A 54 -7.74 -20.30 -19.48
C HIS A 54 -6.20 -20.27 -19.54
N THR A 55 -5.61 -19.08 -19.71
CA THR A 55 -4.14 -18.91 -19.81
C THR A 55 -3.53 -18.27 -18.55
N GLY A 56 -4.35 -17.58 -17.76
CA GLY A 56 -3.93 -16.80 -16.59
C GLY A 56 -3.21 -15.49 -16.92
N ASP A 57 -3.13 -15.10 -18.20
CA ASP A 57 -2.36 -13.93 -18.65
C ASP A 57 -2.83 -12.62 -18.00
N TYR A 58 -4.14 -12.51 -17.76
CA TYR A 58 -4.72 -11.37 -17.05
C TYR A 58 -4.07 -11.19 -15.66
N VAL A 59 -4.00 -12.27 -14.88
CA VAL A 59 -3.49 -12.25 -13.50
C VAL A 59 -1.98 -12.13 -13.46
N LYS A 60 -1.30 -12.78 -14.41
CA LYS A 60 0.13 -12.59 -14.65
C LYS A 60 0.49 -11.15 -15.03
N SER A 61 -0.48 -10.34 -15.44
CA SER A 61 -0.28 -8.94 -15.83
C SER A 61 -0.50 -7.94 -14.68
N PHE A 62 -0.87 -8.41 -13.49
CA PHE A 62 -1.00 -7.55 -12.31
C PHE A 62 0.37 -7.04 -11.86
N ARG A 63 0.46 -5.75 -11.59
CA ARG A 63 1.68 -5.07 -11.20
C ARG A 63 1.41 -4.14 -10.03
N VAL A 64 2.40 -4.01 -9.17
CA VAL A 64 2.48 -2.97 -8.15
C VAL A 64 3.75 -2.20 -8.44
N ALA A 65 3.62 -0.93 -8.79
CA ALA A 65 4.77 -0.08 -9.08
C ALA A 65 4.85 1.08 -8.11
N LYS A 66 6.07 1.47 -7.76
CA LYS A 66 6.33 2.74 -7.08
C LYS A 66 6.00 3.88 -8.04
N THR A 67 5.07 4.73 -7.66
CA THR A 67 4.63 5.88 -8.47
C THR A 67 5.13 7.21 -7.91
N TYR A 68 5.48 7.25 -6.63
CA TYR A 68 6.05 8.43 -6.00
C TYR A 68 6.90 8.05 -4.79
N GLU A 69 8.01 8.75 -4.58
CA GLU A 69 8.79 8.66 -3.35
C GLU A 69 9.61 9.94 -3.16
N ASP A 70 9.53 10.51 -1.96
CA ASP A 70 10.36 11.62 -1.50
C ASP A 70 10.93 11.28 -0.10
N VAL A 71 11.38 12.28 0.66
CA VAL A 71 11.94 12.07 2.01
C VAL A 71 10.90 11.55 3.00
N PHE A 72 9.63 11.96 2.91
CA PHE A 72 8.59 11.70 3.92
C PHE A 72 7.52 10.70 3.47
N ARG A 73 7.39 10.46 2.17
CA ARG A 73 6.28 9.75 1.57
C ARG A 73 6.77 8.74 0.54
N LYS A 74 6.04 7.64 0.45
CA LYS A 74 6.14 6.65 -0.63
C LYS A 74 4.74 6.26 -1.06
N THR A 75 4.53 6.13 -2.37
CA THR A 75 3.26 5.70 -2.95
C THR A 75 3.53 4.55 -3.93
N LYS A 76 2.73 3.50 -3.80
CA LYS A 76 2.67 2.40 -4.78
C LYS A 76 1.28 2.35 -5.40
N THR A 77 1.23 2.06 -6.69
CA THR A 77 -0.01 1.91 -7.44
C THR A 77 -0.09 0.48 -7.98
N TRP A 78 -1.19 -0.19 -7.66
CA TRP A 78 -1.55 -1.45 -8.28
C TRP A 78 -2.24 -1.16 -9.63
N TYR A 79 -1.87 -1.90 -10.68
CA TYR A 79 -2.48 -1.78 -12.01
C TYR A 79 -2.33 -3.08 -12.81
N VAL A 80 -3.11 -3.20 -13.89
CA VAL A 80 -2.96 -4.29 -14.86
C VAL A 80 -2.16 -3.79 -16.06
N LYS A 81 -1.06 -4.47 -16.38
CA LYS A 81 -0.18 -4.11 -17.50
C LYS A 81 -0.87 -4.35 -18.86
N ALA A 82 -0.51 -3.55 -19.86
CA ALA A 82 -0.87 -3.81 -21.26
C ALA A 82 -0.45 -5.23 -21.71
N PRO A 83 -1.27 -5.89 -22.56
CA PRO A 83 -2.50 -5.39 -23.20
C PRO A 83 -3.79 -5.56 -22.37
N HIS A 84 -3.71 -6.12 -21.16
CA HIS A 84 -4.87 -6.65 -20.44
C HIS A 84 -5.65 -5.64 -19.59
N TYR A 85 -5.21 -4.39 -19.48
CA TYR A 85 -5.88 -3.36 -18.65
C TYR A 85 -7.35 -3.11 -19.03
N ARG A 86 -7.71 -3.25 -20.31
CA ARG A 86 -9.11 -3.08 -20.76
C ARG A 86 -10.00 -4.19 -20.25
N LEU A 87 -9.46 -5.40 -20.11
CA LEU A 87 -10.20 -6.56 -19.61
C LEU A 87 -10.62 -6.35 -18.15
N THR A 88 -9.81 -5.64 -17.37
CA THR A 88 -10.16 -5.27 -15.98
C THR A 88 -11.52 -4.60 -15.91
N HIS A 89 -11.77 -3.62 -16.78
CA HIS A 89 -13.04 -2.88 -16.75
C HIS A 89 -14.24 -3.79 -17.07
N LEU A 90 -14.08 -4.69 -18.04
CA LEU A 90 -15.12 -5.64 -18.43
C LEU A 90 -15.38 -6.67 -17.33
N LEU A 91 -14.33 -7.12 -16.63
CA LEU A 91 -14.45 -8.08 -15.53
C LEU A 91 -15.05 -7.42 -14.29
N GLU A 92 -14.64 -6.21 -13.92
CA GLU A 92 -15.15 -5.52 -12.73
C GLU A 92 -16.63 -5.13 -12.85
N ASN A 93 -17.06 -4.67 -14.03
CA ASN A 93 -18.38 -4.03 -14.20
C ASN A 93 -19.37 -4.83 -15.06
N GLY A 94 -18.90 -5.89 -15.73
CA GLY A 94 -19.63 -6.50 -16.83
C GLY A 94 -19.77 -5.52 -18.02
N HIS A 95 -20.42 -5.98 -19.09
CA HIS A 95 -20.67 -5.18 -20.28
C HIS A 95 -21.93 -5.66 -21.01
N ALA A 96 -22.47 -4.82 -21.90
CA ALA A 96 -23.63 -5.20 -22.71
C ALA A 96 -23.26 -6.31 -23.71
N LEU A 97 -24.13 -7.30 -23.86
CA LEU A 97 -23.94 -8.39 -24.83
C LEU A 97 -24.62 -8.04 -26.16
N ARG A 98 -24.05 -8.53 -27.26
CA ARG A 98 -24.59 -8.31 -28.61
C ARG A 98 -26.02 -8.84 -28.79
N GLN A 99 -26.38 -9.89 -28.05
CA GLN A 99 -27.71 -10.51 -28.11
C GLN A 99 -28.73 -9.88 -27.13
N GLY A 100 -28.37 -8.76 -26.49
CA GLY A 100 -29.13 -8.16 -25.40
C GLY A 100 -28.69 -8.70 -24.03
N GLY A 101 -29.06 -7.99 -22.97
CA GLY A 101 -28.62 -8.29 -21.60
C GLY A 101 -27.17 -7.84 -21.29
N ARG A 102 -26.65 -8.29 -20.14
CA ARG A 102 -25.30 -7.95 -19.66
C ARG A 102 -24.48 -9.18 -19.30
N ALA A 103 -23.18 -9.13 -19.58
CA ALA A 103 -22.20 -10.08 -19.06
C ALA A 103 -22.09 -9.94 -17.54
N ARG A 104 -21.87 -11.07 -16.86
CA ARG A 104 -21.64 -11.11 -15.41
C ARG A 104 -20.37 -10.35 -15.03
N ALA A 105 -20.45 -9.58 -13.96
CA ALA A 105 -19.30 -8.96 -13.31
C ALA A 105 -18.61 -9.92 -12.32
N PHE A 106 -17.30 -9.78 -12.20
CA PHE A 106 -16.42 -10.47 -11.26
C PHE A 106 -15.56 -9.44 -10.51
N PRO A 107 -16.14 -8.66 -9.58
CA PRO A 107 -15.39 -7.64 -8.84
C PRO A 107 -14.34 -8.29 -7.94
N HIS A 108 -13.06 -7.95 -8.14
CA HIS A 108 -11.93 -8.48 -7.38
C HIS A 108 -11.00 -7.39 -6.84
N ILE A 109 -10.98 -6.19 -7.46
CA ILE A 109 -10.17 -5.06 -6.99
C ILE A 109 -10.63 -4.53 -5.63
N LYS A 110 -11.94 -4.54 -5.35
CA LYS A 110 -12.51 -4.03 -4.08
C LYS A 110 -11.86 -4.65 -2.83
N TYR A 111 -11.51 -5.94 -2.87
CA TYR A 111 -10.88 -6.63 -1.75
C TYR A 111 -9.45 -6.13 -1.51
N GLY A 112 -8.75 -5.76 -2.59
CA GLY A 112 -7.47 -5.08 -2.50
C GLY A 112 -7.59 -3.70 -1.87
N GLN A 113 -8.65 -2.94 -2.19
CA GLN A 113 -8.89 -1.64 -1.56
C GLN A 113 -9.17 -1.78 -0.06
N GLU A 114 -10.07 -2.68 0.32
CA GLU A 114 -10.43 -2.93 1.72
C GLU A 114 -9.20 -3.29 2.58
N ILE A 115 -8.34 -4.19 2.07
CA ILE A 115 -7.13 -4.56 2.80
C ILE A 115 -6.09 -3.45 2.82
N ALA A 116 -5.99 -2.63 1.75
CA ALA A 116 -5.11 -1.48 1.72
C ALA A 116 -5.45 -0.49 2.83
N GLU A 117 -6.74 -0.15 2.97
CA GLU A 117 -7.22 0.78 4.00
C GLU A 117 -6.96 0.23 5.41
N ALA A 118 -7.35 -1.02 5.67
CA ALA A 118 -7.18 -1.63 6.98
C ALA A 118 -5.72 -1.80 7.40
N ARG A 119 -4.88 -2.36 6.50
CA ARG A 119 -3.48 -2.69 6.81
C ARG A 119 -2.59 -1.46 6.84
N MET A 120 -2.86 -0.43 6.01
CA MET A 120 -2.13 0.84 6.12
C MET A 120 -2.37 1.50 7.47
N MET A 121 -3.62 1.56 7.94
CA MET A 121 -3.92 2.15 9.25
C MET A 121 -3.23 1.40 10.38
N GLN A 122 -3.28 0.06 10.34
CA GLN A 122 -2.62 -0.78 11.33
C GLN A 122 -1.10 -0.55 11.35
N LEU A 123 -0.42 -0.73 10.21
CA LEU A 123 1.04 -0.67 10.14
C LEU A 123 1.58 0.75 10.35
N ALA A 124 0.84 1.79 9.95
CA ALA A 124 1.22 3.17 10.23
C ALA A 124 1.15 3.48 11.73
N LYS A 125 0.14 2.93 12.44
CA LYS A 125 0.05 3.04 13.89
C LYS A 125 1.21 2.31 14.58
N GLU A 126 1.50 1.08 14.16
CA GLU A 126 2.64 0.31 14.67
C GLU A 126 3.98 1.01 14.41
N ALA A 127 4.14 1.67 13.26
CA ALA A 127 5.33 2.46 12.95
C ALA A 127 5.49 3.68 13.88
N ALA A 128 4.39 4.34 14.22
CA ALA A 128 4.41 5.46 15.16
C ALA A 128 4.69 5.00 16.61
N GLU A 129 4.09 3.90 17.05
CA GLU A 129 4.28 3.35 18.40
C GLU A 129 5.70 2.83 18.64
N ASN A 130 6.38 2.36 17.60
CA ASN A 130 7.76 1.84 17.69
C ASN A 130 8.84 2.87 17.30
N GLY A 131 8.48 4.12 17.00
CA GLY A 131 9.46 5.15 16.65
C GLY A 131 10.29 5.58 17.87
N GLY A 132 11.59 5.78 17.70
CA GLY A 132 12.47 6.28 18.76
C GLY A 132 12.91 5.23 19.81
N HIS A 133 12.87 3.95 19.46
CA HIS A 133 13.41 2.82 20.25
C HIS A 133 14.70 2.27 19.63
#